data_AF-A0A2H1EDR2-F1
#
_entry.id   AF-A0A2H1EDR2-F1
#
_cell.length_a   1.000
_cell.length_b   1.000
_cell.length_c   1.000
_cell.angle_alpha   90.00
_cell.angle_beta   90.00
_cell.angle_gamma   90.00
#
_symmetry.space_group_name_H-M   'P 1'
#
loop_
_entity.id
_entity.type
_entity.pdbx_description
1 polymer ?
#
loop_
_entity_poly.entity_id
_entity_poly.type
_entity_poly.pdbx_seq_one_letter_code
_entity_poly.pdbx_strand_id
1 'polypeptide(L)' 'MKDKDIIRLFRLMEDLNDHFHQSLNYTNPEKSAEMAKKNYSEIKDFYYNIIWDILPNDFKKQIEEE' A
#
# COMPACT_ATOMS: atom_id res chain seq x y z
N MET A 1 -9.93 11.17 5.06
CA MET A 1 -10.00 9.71 4.91
C MET A 1 -11.19 9.20 5.71
N LYS A 2 -11.99 8.25 5.20
CA LYS A 2 -13.15 7.72 5.94
C LYS A 2 -12.68 6.63 6.92
N ASP A 3 -13.40 6.39 8.01
CA ASP A 3 -13.03 5.38 9.02
C ASP A 3 -12.83 3.98 8.44
N LYS A 4 -13.64 3.61 7.43
CA LYS A 4 -13.48 2.34 6.71
C LYS A 4 -12.16 2.24 5.94
N ASP A 5 -11.68 3.35 5.38
CA ASP A 5 -10.40 3.39 4.67
C ASP A 5 -9.24 3.28 5.66
N ILE A 6 -9.38 3.79 6.88
CA ILE A 6 -8.36 3.63 7.93
C ILE A 6 -8.23 2.16 8.36
N ILE A 7 -9.35 1.45 8.55
CA ILE A 7 -9.34 0.01 8.89
C ILE A 7 -8.72 -0.81 7.76
N ARG A 8 -9.08 -0.50 6.51
CA ARG A 8 -8.51 -1.11 5.30
C ARG A 8 -6.99 -0.89 5.23
N LEU A 9 -6.55 0.35 5.44
CA LEU A 9 -5.14 0.71 5.47
C LEU A 9 -4.39 -0.05 6.56
N PHE A 10 -4.96 -0.13 7.77
CA PHE A 10 -4.35 -0.87 8.86
C PHE A 10 -4.13 -2.35 8.51
N ARG A 11 -5.13 -3.02 7.91
CA ARG A 11 -5.00 -4.42 7.48
C ARG A 11 -3.97 -4.60 6.37
N LEU A 12 -3.92 -3.68 5.41
CA LEU A 12 -2.88 -3.68 4.38
C LEU A 12 -1.49 -3.52 5.01
N MET A 13 -1.34 -2.63 6.00
CA MET A 13 -0.09 -2.43 6.71
C MET A 13 0.32 -3.65 7.55
N GLU A 14 -0.65 -4.34 8.16
CA GLU A 14 -0.42 -5.60 8.89
C GLU A 14 0.12 -6.68 7.96
N ASP A 15 -0.54 -6.89 6.81
CA ASP A 15 -0.09 -7.85 5.79
C ASP A 15 1.31 -7.52 5.25
N LEU A 16 1.59 -6.24 4.99
CA LEU A 16 2.90 -5.78 4.53
C LEU A 16 3.97 -5.96 5.62
N ASN A 17 3.65 -5.60 6.86
CA ASN A 17 4.55 -5.77 7.98
C ASN A 17 4.94 -7.24 8.16
N ASP A 18 3.97 -8.16 8.13
CA ASP A 18 4.23 -9.60 8.27
C ASP A 18 5.09 -10.14 7.13
N HIS A 19 4.88 -9.65 5.91
CA HIS A 19 5.69 -10.01 4.75
C HIS A 19 7.14 -9.51 4.89
N PHE A 20 7.36 -8.28 5.34
CA PHE A 20 8.70 -7.69 5.45
C PHE A 20 9.43 -8.04 6.75
N HIS A 21 8.72 -8.49 7.79
CA HIS A 21 9.30 -8.84 9.08
C HIS A 21 10.29 -10.01 9.00
N GLN A 22 10.11 -10.91 8.04
CA GLN A 22 11.02 -12.05 7.82
C GLN A 22 11.66 -11.96 6.43
N SER A 23 13.00 -11.89 6.39
CA SER A 23 13.75 -11.77 5.13
C SER A 23 13.46 -12.87 4.12
N LEU A 24 13.18 -14.09 4.60
CA LEU A 24 12.82 -15.24 3.77
C LEU A 24 11.49 -15.07 3.01
N ASN A 25 10.61 -14.15 3.43
CA ASN A 25 9.32 -13.94 2.78
C ASN A 25 9.46 -13.08 1.52
N TYR A 26 10.18 -11.96 1.57
CA TYR A 26 10.35 -11.08 0.41
C TYR A 26 11.50 -11.50 -0.52
N THR A 27 12.43 -12.34 -0.05
CA THR A 27 13.49 -12.93 -0.89
C THR A 27 13.02 -14.18 -1.65
N ASN A 28 11.89 -14.77 -1.27
CA ASN A 28 11.28 -15.89 -1.97
C ASN A 28 10.33 -15.37 -3.06
N PRO A 29 10.59 -15.64 -4.35
CA PRO A 29 9.78 -15.11 -5.45
C PRO A 29 8.31 -15.55 -5.42
N GLU A 30 8.02 -16.78 -5.00
CA GLU A 30 6.64 -17.30 -4.93
C GLU A 30 5.84 -16.58 -3.85
N LYS A 31 6.43 -16.43 -2.65
CA LYS A 31 5.82 -15.67 -1.55
C LYS A 31 5.62 -14.20 -1.91
N SER A 32 6.57 -13.58 -2.60
CA SER A 32 6.42 -12.21 -3.09
C SER A 32 5.32 -12.09 -4.14
N ALA A 33 5.18 -13.08 -5.04
CA ALA A 33 4.11 -13.10 -6.04
C ALA A 33 2.73 -13.31 -5.39
N GLU A 34 2.62 -14.16 -4.37
CA GLU A 34 1.40 -14.33 -3.58
C GLU A 34 1.02 -13.04 -2.85
N MET A 35 2.00 -12.39 -2.21
CA MET A 35 1.81 -11.12 -1.51
C MET A 35 1.30 -10.02 -2.47
N ALA A 36 1.91 -9.93 -3.66
CA ALA A 36 1.48 -8.99 -4.69
C ALA A 36 0.05 -9.30 -5.16
N LYS A 37 -0.28 -10.56 -5.48
CA LYS A 37 -1.63 -10.93 -5.91
C LYS A 37 -2.69 -10.62 -4.85
N LYS A 38 -2.39 -10.87 -3.58
CA LYS A 38 -3.30 -10.62 -2.46
C LYS A 38 -3.58 -9.13 -2.27
N ASN A 39 -2.54 -8.29 -2.35
CA ASN A 39 -2.62 -6.90 -1.89
C ASN A 39 -2.66 -5.86 -3.02
N TYR A 40 -2.33 -6.20 -4.25
CA TYR A 40 -2.18 -5.21 -5.32
C TYR A 40 -3.45 -4.40 -5.58
N SER A 41 -4.64 -5.01 -5.48
CA SER A 41 -5.90 -4.27 -5.63
C SER A 41 -6.07 -3.19 -4.56
N GLU A 42 -5.69 -3.50 -3.32
CA GLU A 42 -5.80 -2.58 -2.19
C GLU A 42 -4.73 -1.49 -2.27
N ILE A 43 -3.49 -1.86 -2.59
CA ILE A 43 -2.39 -0.92 -2.84
C ILE A 43 -2.78 0.07 -3.95
N LYS A 44 -3.31 -0.44 -5.06
CA LYS A 44 -3.72 0.37 -6.21
C LYS A 44 -4.82 1.37 -5.83
N ASP A 45 -5.83 0.92 -5.08
CA ASP A 45 -6.94 1.79 -4.65
C ASP A 45 -6.44 2.89 -3.70
N PHE A 46 -5.58 2.53 -2.74
CA PHE A 46 -4.96 3.53 -1.87
C PHE A 46 -4.09 4.51 -2.65
N TYR A 47 -3.26 4.03 -3.56
CA TYR A 47 -2.32 4.88 -4.30
C TYR A 47 -3.04 5.86 -5.22
N TYR A 48 -3.90 5.37 -6.12
CA TYR A 48 -4.49 6.21 -7.17
C TYR A 48 -5.76 6.95 -6.75
N ASN A 49 -6.53 6.40 -5.82
CA ASN A 49 -7.84 6.96 -5.47
C ASN A 49 -7.81 7.58 -4.08
N ILE A 50 -7.52 6.80 -3.03
CA ILE A 50 -7.76 7.28 -1.66
C ILE A 50 -6.70 8.31 -1.23
N ILE A 51 -5.41 7.99 -1.32
CA ILE A 51 -4.31 8.86 -0.88
C ILE A 51 -4.18 10.03 -1.84
N TRP A 52 -4.20 9.76 -3.15
CA TRP A 52 -4.14 10.83 -4.14
C TRP A 52 -5.29 11.83 -3.96
N ASP A 53 -6.54 11.41 -3.75
CA ASP A 53 -7.65 12.37 -3.61
C ASP A 53 -7.57 13.22 -2.34
N ILE A 54 -6.95 12.73 -1.26
CA ILE A 54 -6.83 13.51 -0.02
C ILE A 54 -5.59 14.41 0.04
N LEU A 55 -4.60 14.20 -0.82
CA LEU A 55 -3.39 15.01 -0.82
C LEU A 55 -3.68 16.45 -1.29
N PRO A 56 -3.26 17.48 -0.52
CA PRO A 56 -3.22 18.85 -1.00
C PRO A 56 -2.43 19.01 -2.31
N ASN A 57 -2.86 19.93 -3.17
CA ASN A 57 -2.24 20.14 -4.49
C ASN A 57 -0.75 20.47 -4.41
N ASP A 58 -0.30 21.18 -3.38
CA ASP A 58 1.12 21.52 -3.22
C ASP A 58 1.97 20.28 -2.93
N PHE A 59 1.45 19.30 -2.18
CA PHE A 59 2.12 18.01 -1.98
C PHE A 59 2.04 17.10 -3.20
N LYS A 60 0.94 17.16 -3.99
CA LYS A 60 0.87 16.44 -5.27
C LYS A 60 1.96 16.91 -6.24
N LYS A 61 2.12 18.22 -6.37
CA LYS A 61 3.19 18.82 -7.20
C LYS A 61 4.57 18.36 -6.73
N GLN A 62 4.81 18.34 -5.42
CA GLN A 62 6.07 17.83 -4.88
C GLN A 62 6.34 16.38 -5.32
N ILE A 63 5.33 15.50 -5.27
CA ILE A 63 5.47 14.09 -5.69
C ILE A 63 5.66 13.96 -7.21
N GLU A 64 5.04 14.82 -8.02
CA GLU A 64 5.20 14.82 -9.48
C GLU A 64 6.54 15.40 -9.96
N GLU A 65 7.20 16.21 -9.12
CA GLU A 65 8.50 16.84 -9.39
C GLU A 65 9.70 16.01 -8.87
N GLU A 66 9.48 14.97 -8.06
CA GLU A 66 10.47 13.97 -7.60
C GLU A 66 10.76 12.89 -8.66
#